data_AF-A0A0B3ARB5-F1
#
_entry.id   AF-A0A0B3ARB5-F1
#
_cell.length_a   1.000
_cell.length_b   1.000
_cell.length_c   1.000
_cell.angle_alpha   90.00
_cell.angle_beta   90.00
_cell.angle_gamma   90.00
#
_symmetry.space_group_name_H-M   'P 1'
#
loop_
_entity.id
_entity.type
_entity.pdbx_description
1 polymer ?
#
loop_
_entity_poly.entity_id
_entity_poly.type
_entity_poly.pdbx_seq_one_letter_code
_entity_poly.pdbx_strand_id
1 'polypeptide(L)'
;MFTLEGKTPLNPKGDEEVITYTVEAGKIDPQSESHPSTIIASLCYPYETKLAASVCIDPDPNNVRPIRKSCTVQDLSYSSGQGAPVAITKVEIQVLPTASEAVKPQFLISIENKGKGEVMKFSAADAACRRTGGALTYREFNAVEMHATLSGQDLECSLRNEAVADESNPKPDAQEFARLSSGKGVVRCSYPDDAPAIGKAAESYTAPFTITLSYGYTQSLTTDYAIKKR
;
A
#
# COMPACT_ATOMS: atom_id res chain seq x y z
N MET A 1 -10.52 -20.23 8.86
CA MET A 1 -9.72 -19.10 8.35
C MET A 1 -8.43 -19.71 7.87
N PHE A 2 -8.11 -19.57 6.59
CA PHE A 2 -6.88 -20.08 6.01
C PHE A 2 -5.90 -18.91 5.86
N THR A 3 -4.61 -19.21 6.00
CA THR A 3 -3.51 -18.24 5.85
C THR A 3 -2.63 -18.75 4.72
N LEU A 4 -2.53 -17.98 3.65
CA LEU A 4 -1.71 -18.32 2.48
C LEU A 4 -0.48 -17.42 2.47
N GLU A 5 0.70 -18.00 2.33
CA GLU A 5 1.90 -17.19 2.13
C GLU A 5 1.94 -16.62 0.71
N GLY A 6 2.20 -15.31 0.64
CA GLY A 6 2.42 -14.64 -0.63
C GLY A 6 3.73 -15.09 -1.31
N LYS A 7 3.95 -14.60 -2.53
CA LYS A 7 5.19 -14.87 -3.25
C LYS A 7 6.39 -14.25 -2.54
N THR A 8 7.46 -15.02 -2.41
CA THR A 8 8.75 -14.56 -1.87
C THR A 8 9.92 -15.04 -2.75
N PRO A 9 11.15 -14.54 -2.56
CA PRO A 9 12.32 -15.09 -3.25
C PRO A 9 12.53 -16.59 -2.99
N LEU A 10 12.07 -17.09 -1.83
CA LEU A 10 12.17 -18.50 -1.45
C LEU A 10 10.95 -19.33 -1.91
N ASN A 11 9.77 -18.69 -2.03
CA ASN A 11 8.54 -19.29 -2.54
C ASN A 11 7.99 -18.47 -3.73
N PRO A 12 8.54 -18.65 -4.95
CA PRO A 12 8.17 -17.82 -6.11
C PRO A 12 6.75 -18.10 -6.62
N LYS A 13 6.17 -19.25 -6.26
CA LYS A 13 4.79 -19.59 -6.61
C LYS A 13 3.80 -19.00 -5.62
N GLY A 14 4.17 -18.91 -4.35
CA GLY A 14 3.25 -18.63 -3.25
C GLY A 14 2.46 -19.89 -2.90
N ASP A 15 1.60 -19.78 -1.90
CA ASP A 15 0.73 -20.88 -1.49
C ASP A 15 -0.59 -20.87 -2.27
N GLU A 16 -1.12 -22.08 -2.50
CA GLU A 16 -2.40 -22.29 -3.17
C GLU A 16 -3.26 -23.25 -2.35
N GLU A 17 -4.54 -22.91 -2.20
CA GLU A 17 -5.54 -23.78 -1.57
C GLU A 17 -6.81 -23.81 -2.42
N VAL A 18 -7.40 -25.00 -2.56
CA VAL A 18 -8.63 -25.21 -3.34
C VAL A 18 -9.78 -25.50 -2.39
N ILE A 19 -10.77 -24.61 -2.38
CA ILE A 19 -11.98 -24.76 -1.57
C ILE A 19 -13.14 -25.16 -2.48
N THR A 20 -13.79 -26.27 -2.15
CA THR A 20 -14.93 -26.80 -2.91
C THR A 20 -16.23 -26.56 -2.15
N TYR A 21 -17.24 -26.04 -2.83
CA TYR A 21 -18.58 -25.85 -2.30
C TYR A 21 -19.60 -26.67 -3.11
N THR A 22 -20.51 -27.33 -2.41
CA THR A 22 -21.71 -27.91 -3.03
C THR A 22 -22.87 -26.95 -2.83
N VAL A 23 -23.45 -26.49 -3.93
CA VAL A 23 -24.59 -25.56 -3.93
C VAL A 23 -25.83 -26.26 -4.48
N GLU A 24 -26.98 -26.02 -3.85
CA GLU A 24 -28.25 -26.54 -4.31
C GLU A 24 -28.99 -25.49 -5.15
N ALA A 25 -29.45 -25.89 -6.33
CA ALA A 25 -30.23 -25.01 -7.19
C ALA A 25 -31.63 -24.77 -6.63
N GLY A 26 -32.12 -23.53 -6.73
CA GLY A 26 -33.52 -23.21 -6.46
C GLY A 26 -34.47 -23.84 -7.49
N LYS A 27 -35.78 -23.79 -7.19
CA LYS A 27 -36.80 -24.26 -8.14
C LYS A 27 -36.80 -23.37 -9.40
N ILE A 28 -36.75 -23.99 -10.58
CA ILE A 28 -36.96 -23.32 -11.86
C ILE A 28 -38.47 -23.14 -12.08
N ASP A 29 -38.87 -22.00 -12.66
CA ASP A 29 -40.25 -21.73 -13.05
C ASP A 29 -40.83 -22.91 -13.87
N PRO A 30 -42.07 -23.37 -13.60
CA PRO A 30 -42.65 -24.51 -14.29
C PRO A 30 -42.67 -24.40 -15.82
N GLN A 31 -42.78 -23.18 -16.36
CA GLN A 31 -42.84 -22.87 -17.80
C GLN A 31 -41.46 -22.69 -18.44
N SER A 32 -40.38 -22.73 -17.65
CA SER A 32 -39.01 -22.56 -18.12
C SER A 32 -38.21 -23.87 -18.07
N GLU A 33 -37.48 -24.19 -19.14
CA GLU A 33 -36.57 -25.34 -19.19
C GLU A 33 -35.18 -25.04 -18.62
N SER A 34 -34.81 -23.76 -18.58
CA SER A 34 -33.54 -23.30 -18.04
C SER A 34 -33.67 -21.94 -17.36
N HIS A 35 -32.77 -21.68 -16.42
CA HIS A 35 -32.67 -20.40 -15.72
C HIS A 35 -31.22 -19.89 -15.74
N PRO A 36 -30.94 -18.72 -16.33
CA PRO A 36 -29.62 -18.10 -16.24
C PRO A 36 -29.37 -17.68 -14.80
N SER A 37 -28.26 -18.12 -14.24
CA SER A 37 -27.89 -17.86 -12.86
C SER A 37 -26.44 -17.43 -12.78
N THR A 38 -26.14 -16.52 -11.87
CA THR A 38 -24.81 -15.96 -11.70
C THR A 38 -24.25 -16.41 -10.36
N ILE A 39 -23.04 -16.96 -10.39
CA ILE A 39 -22.29 -17.29 -9.18
C ILE A 39 -21.23 -16.19 -8.99
N ILE A 40 -21.19 -15.62 -7.79
CA ILE A 40 -20.19 -14.62 -7.40
C ILE A 40 -19.37 -15.19 -6.26
N ALA A 41 -18.06 -15.24 -6.44
CA ALA A 41 -17.09 -15.57 -5.41
C ALA A 41 -16.28 -14.32 -5.08
N SER A 42 -16.38 -13.84 -3.84
CA SER A 42 -15.65 -12.67 -3.35
C SER A 42 -14.59 -13.11 -2.35
N LEU A 43 -13.37 -12.60 -2.54
CA LEU A 43 -12.23 -12.80 -1.65
C LEU A 43 -11.97 -11.48 -0.93
N CYS A 44 -11.87 -11.50 0.40
CA CYS A 44 -11.45 -10.36 1.21
C CYS A 44 -10.33 -10.79 2.13
N TYR A 45 -9.21 -10.08 2.10
CA TYR A 45 -8.05 -10.44 2.90
C TYR A 45 -7.23 -9.21 3.29
N PRO A 46 -6.69 -9.16 4.52
CA PRO A 46 -5.63 -8.22 4.87
C PRO A 46 -4.35 -8.60 4.11
N TYR A 47 -3.57 -7.60 3.74
CA TYR A 47 -2.33 -7.80 2.99
C TYR A 47 -1.26 -6.77 3.40
N GLU A 48 0.00 -7.19 3.36
CA GLU A 48 1.16 -6.33 3.55
C GLU A 48 2.10 -6.38 2.35
N THR A 49 2.42 -5.22 1.78
CA THR A 49 3.47 -5.09 0.75
C THR A 49 4.72 -4.53 1.39
N LYS A 50 5.84 -5.27 1.32
CA LYS A 50 7.13 -4.87 1.90
C LYS A 50 8.15 -4.60 0.80
N LEU A 51 8.81 -3.45 0.89
CA LEU A 51 9.94 -3.08 0.05
C LEU A 51 11.15 -2.81 0.94
N ALA A 52 12.24 -3.54 0.69
CA ALA A 52 13.55 -3.27 1.26
C ALA A 52 14.48 -2.78 0.15
N ALA A 53 15.09 -1.61 0.34
CA ALA A 53 15.97 -0.98 -0.62
C ALA A 53 17.17 -0.36 0.09
N SER A 54 18.15 0.04 -0.71
CA SER A 54 19.33 0.77 -0.25
C SER A 54 19.33 2.14 -0.91
N VAL A 55 19.28 3.20 -0.12
CA VAL A 55 19.20 4.59 -0.62
C VAL A 55 20.49 5.34 -0.33
N CYS A 56 20.89 6.22 -1.23
CA CYS A 56 22.00 7.14 -0.97
C CYS A 56 21.46 8.40 -0.30
N ILE A 57 22.06 8.77 0.83
CA ILE A 57 21.81 10.04 1.51
C ILE A 57 23.00 10.95 1.25
N ASP A 58 22.72 12.13 0.69
CA ASP A 58 23.72 13.13 0.35
C ASP A 58 23.47 14.43 1.12
N PRO A 59 24.24 14.69 2.18
CA PRO A 59 24.11 15.90 2.99
C PRO A 59 24.54 17.19 2.27
N ASP A 60 25.17 17.10 1.09
CA ASP A 60 25.59 18.25 0.28
C ASP A 60 25.06 18.14 -1.16
N PRO A 61 23.73 18.29 -1.36
CA PRO A 61 23.12 18.15 -2.69
C PRO A 61 23.63 19.20 -3.70
N ASN A 62 24.15 20.33 -3.22
CA ASN A 62 24.64 21.42 -4.06
C ASN A 62 26.12 21.27 -4.46
N ASN A 63 26.81 20.20 -4.03
CA ASN A 63 28.25 19.98 -4.28
C ASN A 63 29.11 21.18 -3.88
N VAL A 64 28.79 21.85 -2.77
CA VAL A 64 29.57 23.00 -2.31
C VAL A 64 30.97 22.57 -1.89
N ARG A 65 31.10 21.34 -1.40
CA ARG A 65 32.38 20.78 -0.97
C ARG A 65 33.00 19.89 -2.06
N PRO A 66 34.28 20.09 -2.41
CA PRO A 66 34.98 19.26 -3.39
C PRO A 66 35.45 17.93 -2.76
N ILE A 67 34.50 17.14 -2.24
CA ILE A 67 34.76 15.83 -1.63
C ILE A 67 34.25 14.74 -2.58
N ARG A 68 35.00 13.64 -2.70
CA ARG A 68 34.55 12.47 -3.44
C ARG A 68 33.38 11.82 -2.70
N LYS A 69 32.18 11.92 -3.29
CA LYS A 69 30.97 11.29 -2.77
C LYS A 69 31.07 9.75 -2.84
N SER A 70 30.64 9.06 -1.79
CA SER A 70 30.64 7.59 -1.74
C SER A 70 29.51 6.98 -2.59
N CYS A 71 28.40 7.71 -2.73
CA CYS A 71 27.24 7.35 -3.55
C CYS A 71 26.58 8.60 -4.15
N THR A 72 25.69 8.39 -5.12
CA THR A 72 24.89 9.45 -5.76
C THR A 72 23.41 9.17 -5.51
N VAL A 73 22.66 10.22 -5.16
CA VAL A 73 21.20 10.14 -5.00
C VAL A 73 20.55 9.79 -6.33
N GLN A 74 19.68 8.78 -6.33
CA GLN A 74 18.92 8.35 -7.51
C GLN A 74 17.51 7.98 -7.08
N ASP A 75 16.55 8.33 -7.92
CA ASP A 75 15.17 7.85 -7.77
C ASP A 75 15.14 6.33 -7.97
N LEU A 76 14.37 5.65 -7.14
CA LEU A 76 14.12 4.22 -7.29
C LEU A 76 12.81 4.03 -8.04
N SER A 77 12.83 3.28 -9.13
CA SER A 77 11.64 2.97 -9.93
C SER A 77 11.44 1.46 -10.00
N TYR A 78 10.22 1.02 -9.74
CA TYR A 78 9.84 -0.39 -9.69
C TYR A 78 8.78 -0.66 -10.76
N SER A 79 9.23 -1.21 -11.88
CA SER A 79 8.37 -1.58 -13.02
C SER A 79 7.84 -3.00 -12.90
N SER A 80 8.58 -3.88 -12.22
CA SER A 80 8.18 -5.26 -11.95
C SER A 80 7.26 -5.31 -10.74
N GLY A 81 6.12 -5.98 -10.88
CA GLY A 81 5.15 -6.11 -9.79
C GLY A 81 5.75 -6.78 -8.55
N GLN A 82 5.41 -6.30 -7.36
CA GLN A 82 5.93 -6.79 -6.08
C GLN A 82 5.21 -8.05 -5.58
N GLY A 83 4.56 -8.79 -6.48
CA GLY A 83 3.68 -9.93 -6.14
C GLY A 83 2.39 -9.53 -5.41
N ALA A 84 2.23 -8.26 -5.07
CA ALA A 84 1.10 -7.69 -4.34
C ALA A 84 0.15 -6.91 -5.25
N PRO A 85 -1.15 -6.83 -4.92
CA PRO A 85 -2.10 -6.03 -5.71
C PRO A 85 -1.85 -4.52 -5.60
N VAL A 86 -1.35 -4.02 -4.47
CA VAL A 86 -0.89 -2.63 -4.33
C VAL A 86 0.63 -2.61 -4.25
N ALA A 87 1.26 -1.90 -5.18
CA ALA A 87 2.70 -1.87 -5.36
C ALA A 87 3.27 -0.46 -5.17
N ILE A 88 4.47 -0.38 -4.61
CA ILE A 88 5.28 0.84 -4.61
C ILE A 88 5.93 0.94 -5.99
N THR A 89 5.66 2.02 -6.73
CA THR A 89 6.10 2.19 -8.12
C THR A 89 7.30 3.11 -8.26
N LYS A 90 7.42 4.11 -7.38
CA LYS A 90 8.52 5.08 -7.39
C LYS A 90 8.84 5.55 -5.97
N VAL A 91 10.12 5.76 -5.69
CA VAL A 91 10.60 6.47 -4.50
C VAL A 91 11.53 7.58 -5.00
N GLU A 92 11.12 8.82 -4.81
CA GLU A 92 11.92 10.01 -5.11
C GLU A 92 12.56 10.50 -3.83
N ILE A 93 13.85 10.82 -3.90
CA ILE A 93 14.64 11.18 -2.72
C ILE A 93 15.01 12.65 -2.84
N GLN A 94 14.66 13.41 -1.81
CA GLN A 94 14.99 14.82 -1.68
C GLN A 94 15.71 15.05 -0.36
N VAL A 95 16.64 16.00 -0.34
CA VAL A 95 17.36 16.38 0.87
C VAL A 95 17.13 17.86 1.10
N LEU A 96 16.42 18.18 2.18
CA LEU A 96 16.04 19.55 2.52
C LEU A 96 17.02 20.14 3.53
N PRO A 97 17.52 21.38 3.34
CA PRO A 97 18.32 22.04 4.35
C PRO A 97 17.44 22.43 5.55
N THR A 98 18.00 22.30 6.75
CA THR A 98 17.40 22.80 7.99
C THR A 98 18.10 24.09 8.45
N ALA A 99 17.51 24.79 9.44
CA ALA A 99 18.08 26.01 10.00
C ALA A 99 19.43 25.79 10.72
N SER A 100 19.75 24.57 11.15
CA SER A 100 20.87 24.25 12.05
C SER A 100 22.07 23.58 11.38
N GLU A 101 22.43 23.98 10.15
CA GLU A 101 23.48 23.32 9.35
C GLU A 101 23.31 21.79 9.18
N ALA A 102 22.10 21.28 9.38
CA ALA A 102 21.73 19.90 9.13
C ALA A 102 20.86 19.79 7.87
N VAL A 103 20.67 18.56 7.42
CA VAL A 103 19.73 18.22 6.35
C VAL A 103 18.68 17.23 6.83
N LYS A 104 17.51 17.27 6.18
CA LYS A 104 16.39 16.38 6.41
C LYS A 104 16.06 15.63 5.11
N PRO A 105 16.36 14.33 5.03
CA PRO A 105 15.89 13.49 3.94
C PRO A 105 14.36 13.46 3.89
N GLN A 106 13.83 13.51 2.68
CA GLN A 106 12.42 13.42 2.36
C GLN A 106 12.24 12.44 1.19
N PHE A 107 11.22 11.61 1.31
CA PHE A 107 10.89 10.57 0.35
C PHE A 107 9.48 10.79 -0.16
N LEU A 108 9.35 10.90 -1.49
CA LEU A 108 8.05 10.91 -2.16
C LEU A 108 7.80 9.50 -2.73
N ILE A 109 6.86 8.79 -2.13
CA ILE A 109 6.59 7.38 -2.38
C ILE A 109 5.31 7.28 -3.18
N SER A 110 5.42 6.82 -4.43
CA SER A 110 4.29 6.56 -5.30
C SER A 110 3.80 5.13 -5.12
N ILE A 111 2.50 4.97 -4.90
CA ILE A 111 1.83 3.68 -4.74
C ILE A 111 0.70 3.54 -5.77
N GLU A 112 0.48 2.32 -6.23
CA GLU A 112 -0.53 2.02 -7.25
C GLU A 112 -1.19 0.65 -7.00
N ASN A 113 -2.52 0.60 -7.05
CA ASN A 113 -3.28 -0.62 -7.19
C ASN A 113 -3.12 -1.15 -8.62
N LYS A 114 -2.26 -2.16 -8.78
CA LYS A 114 -2.02 -2.90 -10.02
C LYS A 114 -2.98 -4.07 -10.21
N GLY A 115 -3.69 -4.47 -9.16
CA GLY A 115 -4.67 -5.54 -9.20
C GLY A 115 -6.03 -5.09 -9.77
N LYS A 116 -6.94 -6.05 -9.90
CA LYS A 116 -8.31 -5.84 -10.44
C LYS A 116 -9.37 -5.64 -9.36
N GLY A 117 -8.99 -5.76 -8.09
CA GLY A 117 -9.85 -5.61 -6.94
C GLY A 117 -9.82 -4.20 -6.36
N GLU A 118 -10.50 -4.03 -5.24
CA GLU A 118 -10.61 -2.77 -4.52
C GLU A 118 -9.77 -2.80 -3.24
N VAL A 119 -9.15 -1.64 -2.96
CA VAL A 119 -8.35 -1.42 -1.76
C VAL A 119 -9.25 -0.87 -0.66
N MET A 120 -9.01 -1.29 0.57
CA MET A 120 -9.68 -0.78 1.76
C MET A 120 -8.71 -0.75 2.95
N LYS A 121 -9.13 -0.16 4.07
CA LYS A 121 -8.37 -0.19 5.32
C LYS A 121 -8.06 -1.63 5.73
N PHE A 122 -6.88 -1.84 6.29
CA PHE A 122 -6.44 -3.16 6.78
C PHE A 122 -7.47 -3.80 7.72
N SER A 123 -8.00 -3.03 8.67
CA SER A 123 -9.01 -3.49 9.63
C SER A 123 -10.40 -3.76 9.03
N ALA A 124 -10.69 -3.29 7.81
CA ALA A 124 -11.97 -3.46 7.15
C ALA A 124 -12.07 -4.77 6.35
N ALA A 125 -10.94 -5.43 6.06
CA ALA A 125 -10.88 -6.63 5.23
C ALA A 125 -11.80 -7.75 5.73
N ASP A 126 -11.79 -8.00 7.04
CA ASP A 126 -12.61 -9.04 7.69
C ASP A 126 -14.10 -8.75 7.60
N ALA A 127 -14.49 -7.47 7.71
CA ALA A 127 -15.90 -7.07 7.64
C ALA A 127 -16.44 -7.13 6.21
N ALA A 128 -15.59 -6.90 5.20
CA ALA A 128 -15.99 -6.80 3.79
C ALA A 128 -16.66 -8.05 3.23
N CYS A 129 -16.24 -9.24 3.66
CA CYS A 129 -16.81 -10.51 3.19
C CYS A 129 -17.74 -11.18 4.22
N ARG A 130 -17.93 -10.58 5.41
CA ARG A 130 -18.81 -11.16 6.44
C ARG A 130 -20.24 -10.66 6.28
N ARG A 131 -21.17 -11.60 6.19
CA ARG A 131 -22.63 -11.34 6.13
C ARG A 131 -23.18 -10.58 7.35
N THR A 132 -22.43 -10.57 8.46
CA THR A 132 -22.77 -9.92 9.74
C THR A 132 -21.88 -8.74 10.09
N GLY A 133 -20.97 -8.32 9.18
CA GLY A 133 -20.17 -7.12 9.37
C GLY A 133 -21.06 -5.88 9.34
N GLY A 134 -20.79 -4.89 10.20
CA GLY A 134 -21.41 -3.58 10.07
C GLY A 134 -21.22 -3.02 8.66
N ALA A 135 -22.15 -2.20 8.19
CA ALA A 135 -22.08 -1.63 6.85
C ALA A 135 -20.76 -0.87 6.68
N LEU A 136 -19.89 -1.35 5.78
CA LEU A 136 -18.71 -0.61 5.38
C LEU A 136 -19.14 0.71 4.76
N THR A 137 -18.55 1.81 5.20
CA THR A 137 -18.78 3.11 4.61
C THR A 137 -17.73 3.41 3.54
N TYR A 138 -17.97 4.44 2.73
CA TYR A 138 -17.01 4.92 1.73
C TYR A 138 -15.65 5.33 2.33
N ARG A 139 -15.58 5.56 3.65
CA ARG A 139 -14.36 5.99 4.33
C ARG A 139 -13.33 4.86 4.47
N GLU A 140 -13.77 3.62 4.37
CA GLU A 140 -12.96 2.42 4.52
C GLU A 140 -12.27 2.06 3.20
N PHE A 141 -12.80 2.50 2.06
CA PHE A 141 -12.25 2.20 0.75
C PHE A 141 -11.13 3.17 0.34
N ASN A 142 -10.30 2.67 -0.58
CA ASN A 142 -9.14 3.33 -1.17
C ASN A 142 -8.14 3.85 -0.14
N ALA A 143 -7.97 3.15 0.99
CA ALA A 143 -7.11 3.58 2.08
C ALA A 143 -5.97 2.58 2.30
N VAL A 144 -4.74 3.07 2.35
CA VAL A 144 -3.51 2.28 2.59
C VAL A 144 -2.75 2.88 3.76
N GLU A 145 -2.45 2.06 4.77
CA GLU A 145 -1.55 2.44 5.85
C GLU A 145 -0.10 2.28 5.37
N MET A 146 0.79 3.17 5.78
CA MET A 146 2.18 3.09 5.37
C MET A 146 3.13 3.40 6.51
N HIS A 147 4.09 2.50 6.69
CA HIS A 147 5.20 2.64 7.62
C HIS A 147 6.51 2.65 6.84
N ALA A 148 7.43 3.56 7.17
CA ALA A 148 8.72 3.64 6.50
C ALA A 148 9.85 3.92 7.49
N THR A 149 11.00 3.28 7.29
CA THR A 149 12.17 3.41 8.17
C THR A 149 13.43 3.65 7.36
N LEU A 150 14.33 4.49 7.87
CA LEU A 150 15.67 4.73 7.33
C LEU A 150 16.73 4.38 8.38
N SER A 151 17.58 3.38 8.13
CA SER A 151 18.56 2.89 9.12
C SER A 151 17.95 2.49 10.46
N GLY A 152 16.71 1.99 10.45
CA GLY A 152 15.97 1.63 11.66
C GLY A 152 15.29 2.80 12.37
N GLN A 153 15.45 4.03 11.88
CA GLN A 153 14.72 5.20 12.36
C GLN A 153 13.38 5.33 11.62
N ASP A 154 12.28 5.42 12.36
CA ASP A 154 10.94 5.64 11.80
C ASP A 154 10.85 7.04 11.15
N LEU A 155 10.14 7.12 10.02
CA LEU A 155 9.93 8.37 9.29
C LEU A 155 8.53 8.95 9.56
N GLU A 156 8.44 10.28 9.55
CA GLU A 156 7.18 11.00 9.64
C GLU A 156 6.48 11.02 8.27
N CYS A 157 5.51 10.12 8.08
CA CYS A 157 4.77 10.00 6.83
C CYS A 157 3.51 10.86 6.84
N SER A 158 3.57 11.99 6.14
CA SER A 158 2.39 12.81 5.84
C SER A 158 1.57 12.16 4.72
N LEU A 159 0.50 11.50 5.13
CA LEU A 159 -0.48 10.87 4.24
C LEU A 159 -1.45 11.99 3.85
N ARG A 160 -1.35 12.47 2.61
CA ARG A 160 -2.07 13.66 2.15
C ARG A 160 -3.58 13.37 2.15
N ASN A 161 -4.26 13.68 3.25
CA ASN A 161 -5.67 13.97 3.24
C ASN A 161 -5.82 15.29 2.49
N GLU A 162 -6.25 15.28 1.23
CA GLU A 162 -6.83 16.48 0.60
C GLU A 162 -8.20 16.80 1.21
N ALA A 163 -8.24 16.93 2.54
CA ALA A 163 -9.25 17.68 3.25
C ALA A 163 -8.53 18.91 3.78
N VAL A 164 -8.86 20.06 3.18
CA VAL A 164 -8.56 21.40 3.67
C VAL A 164 -8.48 21.39 5.19
N ALA A 165 -7.29 21.63 5.73
CA ALA A 165 -7.13 21.96 7.13
C ALA A 165 -7.79 23.32 7.32
N ASP A 166 -9.05 23.31 7.73
CA ASP A 166 -9.64 24.48 8.36
C ASP A 166 -9.01 24.57 9.75
N GLU A 167 -8.14 25.56 9.94
CA GLU A 167 -7.43 25.84 11.20
C GLU A 167 -8.38 26.07 12.38
N SER A 168 -9.68 26.27 12.11
CA SER A 168 -10.70 26.48 13.15
C SER A 168 -11.31 25.20 13.71
N ASN A 169 -11.03 24.02 13.14
CA ASN A 169 -11.62 22.77 13.63
C ASN A 169 -10.67 21.57 13.41
N PRO A 170 -9.70 21.31 14.32
CA PRO A 170 -8.90 20.10 14.27
C PRO A 170 -9.83 18.90 14.46
N LYS A 171 -10.18 18.22 13.37
CA LYS A 171 -10.93 16.96 13.47
C LYS A 171 -10.04 15.95 14.20
N PRO A 172 -10.54 15.29 15.27
CA PRO A 172 -9.78 14.34 16.08
C PRO A 172 -9.45 13.02 15.35
N ASP A 173 -9.86 12.88 14.09
CA ASP A 173 -9.68 11.66 13.28
C ASP A 173 -8.80 11.93 12.06
N ALA A 174 -7.63 12.58 12.24
CA ALA A 174 -6.61 12.67 11.20
C ALA A 174 -6.05 11.26 10.92
N GLN A 175 -6.85 10.46 10.22
CA GLN A 175 -6.58 9.06 9.97
C GLN A 175 -5.31 8.90 9.13
N GLU A 176 -4.38 8.11 9.67
CA GLU A 176 -3.06 7.77 9.15
C GLU A 176 -3.15 6.81 7.94
N PHE A 177 -3.91 7.16 6.91
CA PHE A 177 -3.97 6.37 5.67
C PHE A 177 -3.78 7.24 4.43
N ALA A 178 -3.04 6.74 3.45
CA ALA A 178 -2.97 7.29 2.10
C ALA A 178 -4.26 6.94 1.36
N ARG A 179 -4.96 7.95 0.83
CA ARG A 179 -6.08 7.72 -0.07
C ARG A 179 -5.62 7.55 -1.51
N LEU A 180 -6.05 6.47 -2.15
CA LEU A 180 -5.83 6.23 -3.57
C LEU A 180 -6.90 6.96 -4.40
N SER A 181 -6.47 7.81 -5.32
CA SER A 181 -7.33 8.43 -6.34
C SER A 181 -7.07 7.74 -7.67
N SER A 182 -8.12 7.20 -8.29
CA SER A 182 -8.01 6.38 -9.51
C SER A 182 -6.96 5.26 -9.38
N GLY A 183 -6.93 4.61 -8.21
CA GLY A 183 -5.98 3.53 -7.89
C GLY A 183 -4.55 3.97 -7.63
N LYS A 184 -4.24 5.28 -7.63
CA LYS A 184 -2.88 5.81 -7.41
C LYS A 184 -2.83 6.71 -6.18
N GLY A 185 -1.72 6.69 -5.47
CA GLY A 185 -1.48 7.54 -4.30
C GLY A 185 -0.03 7.97 -4.24
N VAL A 186 0.21 9.07 -3.53
CA VAL A 186 1.55 9.57 -3.25
C VAL A 186 1.62 9.91 -1.77
N VAL A 187 2.67 9.43 -1.11
CA VAL A 187 2.93 9.67 0.30
C VAL A 187 4.26 10.34 0.47
N ARG A 188 4.33 11.35 1.35
CA ARG A 188 5.56 12.06 1.65
C ARG A 188 6.01 11.71 3.06
N CYS A 189 7.15 11.03 3.16
CA CYS A 189 7.80 10.72 4.44
C CYS A 189 9.03 11.58 4.63
N SER A 190 9.24 12.10 5.83
CA SER A 190 10.41 12.91 6.15
C SER A 190 11.11 12.37 7.38
N TYR A 191 12.43 12.55 7.44
CA TYR A 191 13.20 12.19 8.63
C TYR A 191 12.75 13.04 9.83
N PRO A 192 12.45 12.46 11.00
CA PRO A 192 11.85 13.21 12.11
C PRO A 192 12.71 14.39 12.58
N ASP A 193 12.06 15.43 13.09
CA ASP A 193 12.78 16.61 13.61
C ASP A 193 13.48 16.34 14.95
N ASP A 194 13.01 15.35 15.71
CA ASP A 194 13.58 14.89 16.99
C ASP A 194 14.65 13.80 16.82
N ALA A 195 14.83 13.27 15.60
CA ALA A 195 15.84 12.26 15.30
C ALA A 195 17.26 12.89 15.20
N PRO A 196 18.33 12.08 15.33
CA PRO A 196 19.70 12.58 15.25
C PRO A 196 19.97 13.35 13.95
N ALA A 197 20.38 14.61 14.08
CA ALA A 197 20.58 15.51 12.94
C ALA A 197 21.66 14.99 11.99
N ILE A 198 21.38 15.03 10.69
CA ILE A 198 22.34 14.70 9.64
C ILE A 198 23.07 16.00 9.27
N GLY A 199 24.28 16.18 9.81
CA GLY A 199 25.06 17.39 9.55
C GLY A 199 25.43 17.54 8.07
N LYS A 200 25.39 18.76 7.54
CA LYS A 200 25.84 19.07 6.17
C LYS A 200 27.31 18.70 5.93
N ALA A 201 28.11 18.62 6.99
CA ALA A 201 29.51 18.23 6.94
C ALA A 201 29.72 16.70 6.80
N ALA A 202 28.69 15.87 6.97
CA ALA A 202 28.81 14.43 6.79
C ALA A 202 29.11 14.07 5.33
N GLU A 203 29.84 12.97 5.12
CA GLU A 203 30.02 12.39 3.79
C GLU A 203 28.70 11.76 3.31
N SER A 204 28.52 11.61 2.00
CA SER A 204 27.40 10.82 1.50
C SER A 204 27.55 9.38 1.97
N TYR A 205 26.44 8.70 2.23
CA TYR A 205 26.43 7.32 2.70
C TYR A 205 25.21 6.58 2.17
N THR A 206 25.35 5.26 2.11
CA THR A 206 24.25 4.37 1.75
C THR A 206 23.57 3.87 3.02
N ALA A 207 22.24 3.92 3.05
CA ALA A 207 21.42 3.54 4.19
C ALA A 207 20.34 2.52 3.79
N PRO A 208 20.04 1.52 4.64
CA PRO A 208 18.91 0.65 4.41
C PRO A 208 17.61 1.42 4.61
N PHE A 209 16.69 1.25 3.66
CA PHE A 209 15.39 1.92 3.62
C PHE A 209 14.30 0.88 3.43
N THR A 210 13.32 0.87 4.32
CA THR A 210 12.23 -0.11 4.30
C THR A 210 10.89 0.59 4.28
N ILE A 211 9.96 0.12 3.45
CA ILE A 211 8.57 0.58 3.40
C ILE A 211 7.66 -0.64 3.57
N THR A 212 6.65 -0.51 4.41
CA THR A 212 5.55 -1.47 4.57
C THR A 212 4.23 -0.78 4.27
N LEU A 213 3.46 -1.31 3.32
CA LEU A 213 2.08 -0.92 3.07
C LEU A 213 1.15 -1.94 3.72
N SER A 214 0.19 -1.50 4.51
CA SER A 214 -0.82 -2.36 5.13
C SER A 214 -2.22 -1.95 4.68
N TYR A 215 -2.96 -2.88 4.07
CA TYR A 215 -4.29 -2.62 3.54
C TYR A 215 -5.14 -3.90 3.47
N GLY A 216 -6.45 -3.73 3.37
CA GLY A 216 -7.38 -4.77 3.00
C GLY A 216 -7.59 -4.78 1.49
N TYR A 217 -7.80 -5.95 0.91
CA TYR A 217 -8.09 -6.09 -0.52
C TYR A 217 -9.33 -6.96 -0.72
N THR A 218 -10.20 -6.54 -1.65
CA THR A 218 -11.33 -7.36 -2.08
C THR A 218 -11.34 -7.57 -3.58
N GLN A 219 -11.62 -8.78 -4.02
CA GLN A 219 -11.78 -9.12 -5.42
C GLN A 219 -12.96 -10.07 -5.60
N SER A 220 -13.79 -9.80 -6.61
CA SER A 220 -14.91 -10.66 -6.96
C SER A 220 -14.69 -11.29 -8.33
N LEU A 221 -14.98 -12.58 -8.42
CA LEU A 221 -15.05 -13.35 -9.64
C LEU A 221 -16.51 -13.71 -9.89
N THR A 222 -17.01 -13.36 -11.06
CA THR A 222 -18.39 -13.60 -11.46
C THR A 222 -18.39 -14.58 -12.62
N THR A 223 -19.27 -15.58 -12.59
CA THR A 223 -19.46 -16.49 -13.71
C THR A 223 -20.93 -16.85 -13.87
N ASP A 224 -21.38 -16.80 -15.11
CA ASP A 224 -22.76 -17.10 -15.49
C ASP A 224 -22.89 -18.56 -15.92
N TYR A 225 -23.98 -19.19 -15.50
CA TYR A 225 -24.31 -20.58 -15.80
C TYR A 225 -25.80 -20.73 -16.10
N ALA A 226 -26.14 -21.70 -16.93
CA ALA A 226 -27.53 -22.08 -17.18
C ALA A 226 -27.89 -23.31 -16.34
N ILE A 227 -28.77 -23.13 -15.36
CA ILE A 227 -29.33 -24.25 -14.60
C ILE A 227 -30.46 -24.84 -15.45
N LYS A 228 -30.37 -26.14 -15.77
CA LYS A 228 -31.40 -26.84 -16.56
C LYS A 228 -32.26 -27.70 -15.66
N LYS A 229 -33.55 -27.76 -15.99
CA LYS A 229 -34.48 -28.69 -15.35
C LYS A 229 -34.07 -30.12 -15.74
N ARG A 230 -33.97 -31.00 -14.75
CA ARG A 230 -33.64 -32.42 -14.95
C ARG A 230 -34.88 -33.21 -15.37
#